data_AF-A0AA38WAG5-F1
#
_entry.id   AF-A0AA38WAG5-F1
#
_cell.length_a   1.000
_cell.length_b   1.000
_cell.length_c   1.000
_cell.angle_alpha   90.00
_cell.angle_beta   90.00
_cell.angle_gamma   90.00
#
_symmetry.space_group_name_H-M   'P 1'
#
loop_
_entity.id
_entity.type
_entity.pdbx_description
1 polymer ?
#
loop_
_entity_poly.entity_id
_entity_poly.type
_entity_poly.pdbx_seq_one_letter_code
_entity_poly.pdbx_strand_id
1 'polypeptide(L)'
;METGVACFARATILPTIASQHSTSFASPWSISPSFTTRSLKSSSLFGEALRVMPRSSFKVSKAQNSSVVPKCEIGESLLNWQKAWVSGWYLLVSGSNQIMGVALRRYPDFGPAFGSVQVQVTGNASLWVCGLGHRSGLVVPGRVQSMWTGPGRRGLVSAAQLDVRIPREEFLSKATPDKGLIRLLTCMSEAIRTIAFKVRTASCGGTACVNSFGDEQLAVDMLADKLLFDALTHSHFCKYACSEEVPELQDMGGPVEGGFSVAFDPLDGSSIVDTNFTVGTIFGVWPGDKLTGVTGADQVAAAMGIYGPRTTYVLAIKGFPGTHEFLLLDEGKWQHVKETTEISEGKMFSPGNLRATFDNPDYDKLINYYVKEKYTLRYTGGMVPDVNQIIVKEKGVFTNVISPTTKAKLRLLFEVAPLGLLIENAGGYSSDGTKSVLDKVIVNLDDRTQVAYGSLNEIIRFEETLYGSSRLKSGVPVGASA
;
A
#
# COMPACT_ATOMS: atom_id res chain seq x y z
N MET A 1 17.38 50.45 20.37
CA MET A 1 18.70 49.91 20.77
C MET A 1 18.81 48.52 20.17
N GLU A 2 19.85 48.32 19.35
CA GLU A 2 20.46 47.04 18.94
C GLU A 2 19.61 46.03 18.14
N THR A 3 20.13 45.19 17.24
CA THR A 3 21.06 45.28 16.07
C THR A 3 21.12 43.84 15.50
N GLY A 4 21.36 43.66 14.19
CA GLY A 4 21.79 42.38 13.58
C GLY A 4 20.83 41.83 12.51
N VAL A 5 20.85 42.31 11.26
CA VAL A 5 21.73 41.95 10.12
C VAL A 5 21.41 40.57 9.50
N ALA A 6 20.80 40.62 8.31
CA ALA A 6 20.68 39.53 7.35
C ALA A 6 21.66 39.78 6.19
N CYS A 7 22.47 38.78 5.82
CA CYS A 7 23.35 38.84 4.66
C CYS A 7 22.67 38.23 3.43
N PHE A 8 22.47 39.04 2.39
CA PHE A 8 22.24 38.60 1.01
C PHE A 8 23.51 38.88 0.21
N ALA A 9 24.03 37.87 -0.49
CA ALA A 9 25.06 38.06 -1.51
C ALA A 9 24.47 37.73 -2.88
N ARG A 10 24.53 38.72 -3.78
CA ARG A 10 24.16 38.66 -5.19
C ARG A 10 25.44 38.93 -5.98
N ALA A 11 25.82 38.06 -6.90
CA ALA A 11 26.88 38.37 -7.85
C ALA A 11 26.50 37.87 -9.25
N THR A 12 26.61 38.81 -10.18
CA THR A 12 26.19 38.78 -11.58
C THR A 12 27.38 38.35 -12.46
N ILE A 13 27.09 37.71 -13.60
CA ILE A 13 28.04 37.20 -14.60
C ILE A 13 28.28 38.22 -15.72
N LEU A 14 29.52 38.25 -16.29
CA LEU A 14 29.95 38.41 -17.72
C LEU A 14 31.22 39.30 -17.85
N PRO A 15 32.01 39.28 -18.97
CA PRO A 15 32.32 38.20 -19.94
C PRO A 15 33.82 38.11 -20.41
N THR A 16 34.15 37.01 -21.11
CA THR A 16 35.21 36.67 -22.12
C THR A 16 36.50 37.50 -22.34
N ILE A 17 37.64 36.80 -22.56
CA ILE A 17 38.66 36.98 -23.65
C ILE A 17 39.48 35.67 -23.82
N ALA A 18 39.93 35.40 -25.06
CA ALA A 18 40.55 34.16 -25.57
C ALA A 18 42.09 34.23 -25.78
N SER A 19 42.75 33.06 -25.91
CA SER A 19 43.87 32.72 -26.85
C SER A 19 44.40 31.30 -26.51
N GLN A 20 44.29 30.30 -27.40
CA GLN A 20 45.14 29.87 -28.54
C GLN A 20 46.39 29.02 -28.20
N HIS A 21 46.58 27.98 -29.03
CA HIS A 21 47.74 27.06 -29.24
C HIS A 21 47.83 25.80 -28.34
N SER A 22 48.19 24.59 -28.79
CA SER A 22 48.25 23.90 -30.11
C SER A 22 48.75 22.45 -29.87
N THR A 23 48.09 21.46 -30.49
CA THR A 23 48.57 20.17 -31.07
C THR A 23 49.80 19.40 -30.52
N SER A 24 49.60 18.10 -30.20
CA SER A 24 50.32 16.90 -30.73
C SER A 24 49.94 15.64 -29.90
N PHE A 25 49.21 14.65 -30.44
CA PHE A 25 49.68 13.41 -31.09
C PHE A 25 50.76 12.61 -30.35
N ALA A 26 50.39 11.46 -29.77
CA ALA A 26 50.89 10.11 -30.15
C ALA A 26 50.51 9.04 -29.11
N SER A 27 50.25 7.84 -29.61
CA SER A 27 49.58 6.70 -28.95
C SER A 27 50.59 5.62 -28.48
N PRO A 28 50.22 4.34 -28.17
CA PRO A 28 50.50 3.71 -26.88
C PRO A 28 51.40 2.47 -26.95
N TRP A 29 51.91 1.96 -25.81
CA TRP A 29 52.44 0.58 -25.75
C TRP A 29 52.03 -0.15 -24.46
N SER A 30 51.52 -1.37 -24.69
CA SER A 30 51.24 -2.48 -23.78
C SER A 30 52.50 -3.08 -23.14
N ILE A 31 52.35 -3.80 -22.02
CA ILE A 31 52.89 -5.15 -21.75
C ILE A 31 52.57 -5.54 -20.28
N SER A 32 52.07 -6.77 -20.09
CA SER A 32 51.86 -7.48 -18.82
C SER A 32 53.19 -7.93 -18.18
N PRO A 33 53.22 -8.36 -16.91
CA PRO A 33 53.27 -9.82 -16.73
C PRO A 33 52.54 -10.37 -15.49
N SER A 34 52.20 -11.64 -15.61
CA SER A 34 51.82 -12.62 -14.57
C SER A 34 52.93 -12.91 -13.55
N PHE A 35 52.59 -13.23 -12.30
CA PHE A 35 53.06 -14.45 -11.61
C PHE A 35 52.36 -14.66 -10.25
N THR A 36 52.37 -15.92 -9.84
CA THR A 36 51.54 -16.62 -8.87
C THR A 36 52.16 -16.68 -7.46
N THR A 37 51.33 -17.12 -6.49
CA THR A 37 51.59 -17.89 -5.26
C THR A 37 51.79 -17.23 -3.88
N ARG A 38 50.95 -17.77 -2.97
CA ARG A 38 51.17 -18.21 -1.57
C ARG A 38 51.11 -17.21 -0.41
N SER A 39 49.99 -17.32 0.31
CA SER A 39 49.84 -17.55 1.75
C SER A 39 51.11 -17.54 2.61
N LEU A 40 51.11 -16.67 3.63
CA LEU A 40 51.74 -16.89 4.92
C LEU A 40 50.93 -16.20 6.03
N LYS A 41 50.65 -16.95 7.10
CA LYS A 41 50.17 -16.47 8.41
C LYS A 41 51.38 -16.16 9.30
N SER A 42 51.32 -15.09 10.11
CA SER A 42 51.90 -14.98 11.48
C SER A 42 51.59 -13.58 12.02
N SER A 43 50.71 -13.43 13.02
CA SER A 43 51.00 -13.33 14.47
C SER A 43 51.33 -11.92 14.99
N SER A 44 50.36 -11.38 15.75
CA SER A 44 50.44 -10.63 17.01
C SER A 44 51.65 -9.73 17.33
N LEU A 45 51.36 -8.48 17.71
CA LEU A 45 52.10 -7.72 18.72
C LEU A 45 51.13 -6.84 19.55
N PHE A 46 51.51 -6.64 20.81
CA PHE A 46 50.74 -6.30 22.02
C PHE A 46 50.07 -4.91 22.08
N GLY A 47 49.07 -4.79 22.97
CA GLY A 47 48.62 -3.50 23.51
C GLY A 47 47.39 -3.60 24.41
N GLU A 48 47.57 -4.06 25.64
CA GLU A 48 46.55 -4.12 26.71
C GLU A 48 46.37 -2.74 27.36
N ALA A 49 45.13 -2.28 27.56
CA ALA A 49 44.77 -1.39 28.67
C ALA A 49 43.25 -1.43 28.95
N LEU A 50 42.96 -1.86 30.18
CA LEU A 50 41.66 -2.05 30.81
C LEU A 50 40.78 -0.79 30.87
N ARG A 51 39.49 -0.93 30.55
CA ARG A 51 38.41 -0.27 31.32
C ARG A 51 37.23 -1.23 31.49
N VAL A 52 37.04 -1.60 32.75
CA VAL A 52 35.92 -2.37 33.28
C VAL A 52 34.72 -1.43 33.46
N MET A 53 33.54 -1.85 32.97
CA MET A 53 32.22 -1.38 33.42
C MET A 53 31.33 -2.62 33.62
N PRO A 54 30.42 -2.66 34.61
CA PRO A 54 30.02 -3.91 35.24
C PRO A 54 28.88 -4.62 34.51
N ARG A 55 28.98 -5.95 34.46
CA ARG A 55 27.87 -6.87 34.20
C ARG A 55 26.88 -6.81 35.37
N SER A 56 25.63 -6.45 35.11
CA SER A 56 24.54 -6.70 36.04
C SER A 56 24.15 -8.19 35.99
N SER A 57 24.21 -8.82 37.14
CA SER A 57 23.88 -10.23 37.37
C SER A 57 22.38 -10.40 37.53
N PHE A 58 21.80 -11.28 36.72
CA PHE A 58 20.47 -11.83 36.95
C PHE A 58 20.52 -12.79 38.14
N LYS A 59 19.78 -12.47 39.22
CA LYS A 59 19.40 -13.43 40.26
C LYS A 59 17.90 -13.62 40.23
N VAL A 60 17.50 -14.87 39.98
CA VAL A 60 16.15 -15.39 40.09
C VAL A 60 15.83 -15.60 41.57
N SER A 61 14.74 -15.02 42.06
CA SER A 61 14.08 -15.42 43.30
C SER A 61 12.61 -15.76 43.03
N LYS A 62 12.21 -16.96 43.44
CA LYS A 62 10.81 -17.43 43.46
C LYS A 62 10.10 -16.76 44.65
N ALA A 63 8.91 -16.21 44.40
CA ALA A 63 7.89 -15.97 45.43
C ALA A 63 6.49 -16.21 44.84
N GLN A 64 5.61 -16.73 45.69
CA GLN A 64 4.33 -17.37 45.40
C GLN A 64 3.19 -16.39 45.06
N ASN A 65 2.21 -16.92 44.30
CA ASN A 65 0.79 -16.57 44.20
C ASN A 65 0.33 -15.23 44.79
N SER A 66 -0.01 -14.28 43.93
CA SER A 66 -1.15 -13.39 44.16
C SER A 66 -1.79 -12.96 42.83
N SER A 67 -3.11 -13.08 42.76
CA SER A 67 -3.97 -12.67 41.64
C SER A 67 -4.05 -11.15 41.58
N VAL A 68 -3.52 -10.53 40.52
CA VAL A 68 -3.65 -9.09 40.28
C VAL A 68 -4.90 -8.83 39.45
N VAL A 69 -5.95 -8.36 40.12
CA VAL A 69 -7.09 -7.70 39.48
C VAL A 69 -6.68 -6.26 39.18
N PRO A 70 -6.75 -5.75 37.93
CA PRO A 70 -6.50 -4.35 37.67
C PRO A 70 -7.68 -3.52 38.20
N LYS A 71 -7.45 -2.81 39.31
CA LYS A 71 -8.33 -1.79 39.85
C LYS A 71 -8.14 -0.53 39.00
N CYS A 72 -9.15 -0.15 38.21
CA CYS A 72 -9.16 1.13 37.49
C CYS A 72 -9.61 2.22 38.47
N GLU A 73 -8.68 3.01 38.98
CA GLU A 73 -8.97 4.26 39.69
C GLU A 73 -9.17 5.35 38.65
N ILE A 74 -10.43 5.73 38.43
CA ILE A 74 -10.81 6.91 37.64
C ILE A 74 -10.80 8.09 38.61
N GLY A 75 -9.93 9.06 38.33
CA GLY A 75 -9.75 10.27 39.15
C GLY A 75 -11.04 11.05 39.34
N GLU A 76 -11.14 11.69 40.52
CA GLU A 76 -12.28 12.50 40.96
C GLU A 76 -12.53 13.69 40.02
N SER A 77 -13.43 13.54 39.05
CA SER A 77 -14.15 14.66 38.42
C SER A 77 -15.37 14.20 37.60
N LEU A 78 -16.26 13.38 38.17
CA LEU A 78 -17.55 13.07 37.53
C LEU A 78 -18.67 12.94 38.58
N LEU A 79 -19.32 14.06 38.91
CA LEU A 79 -20.59 14.04 39.63
C LEU A 79 -21.71 13.46 38.73
N ASN A 80 -22.57 12.63 39.33
CA ASN A 80 -23.86 12.11 38.83
C ASN A 80 -23.86 10.85 37.92
N TRP A 81 -23.37 9.73 38.43
CA TRP A 81 -23.66 8.40 37.88
C TRP A 81 -24.15 7.44 38.97
N GLN A 82 -25.23 6.69 38.69
CA GLN A 82 -25.68 5.58 39.54
C GLN A 82 -25.27 4.24 38.91
N LYS A 83 -24.88 3.27 39.74
CA LYS A 83 -24.50 1.90 39.33
C LYS A 83 -25.56 0.90 39.79
N ALA A 84 -26.02 0.04 38.88
CA ALA A 84 -26.84 -1.12 39.20
C ALA A 84 -26.16 -2.42 38.71
N TRP A 85 -26.26 -3.48 39.51
CA TRP A 85 -25.69 -4.79 39.20
C TRP A 85 -26.79 -5.75 38.79
N VAL A 86 -26.72 -6.29 37.57
CA VAL A 86 -27.69 -7.28 37.08
C VAL A 86 -26.95 -8.38 36.34
N SER A 87 -26.99 -9.60 36.89
CA SER A 87 -26.57 -10.84 36.22
C SER A 87 -25.24 -10.76 35.45
N GLY A 88 -24.19 -10.20 36.07
CA GLY A 88 -22.85 -10.13 35.49
C GLY A 88 -22.54 -8.89 34.63
N TRP A 89 -23.45 -7.91 34.55
CA TRP A 89 -23.26 -6.67 33.78
C TRP A 89 -23.31 -5.42 34.68
N TYR A 90 -22.55 -4.39 34.31
CA TYR A 90 -22.65 -3.05 34.88
C TYR A 90 -23.46 -2.15 33.96
N LEU A 91 -24.53 -1.56 34.50
CA LEU A 91 -25.29 -0.51 33.84
C LEU A 91 -24.93 0.84 34.46
N LEU A 92 -24.51 1.79 33.61
CA LEU A 92 -24.24 3.17 33.98
C LEU A 92 -25.26 4.07 33.29
N VAL A 93 -26.03 4.82 34.07
CA VAL A 93 -27.06 5.75 33.59
C VAL A 93 -26.72 7.16 34.04
N SER A 94 -26.73 8.11 33.09
CA SER A 94 -26.58 9.55 33.35
C SER A 94 -27.87 10.26 32.97
N GLY A 95 -28.49 10.95 33.93
CA GLY A 95 -29.74 11.69 33.74
C GLY A 95 -30.41 12.07 35.06
N SER A 96 -31.15 13.19 35.05
CA SER A 96 -31.79 13.79 36.22
C SER A 96 -32.91 12.94 36.85
N ASN A 97 -32.71 12.52 38.09
CA ASN A 97 -33.70 12.30 39.16
C ASN A 97 -35.04 11.57 38.88
N GLN A 98 -35.11 10.58 37.97
CA GLN A 98 -36.19 9.59 38.00
C GLN A 98 -35.69 8.18 37.65
N ILE A 99 -35.82 7.25 38.60
CA ILE A 99 -35.66 5.81 38.34
C ILE A 99 -36.97 5.33 37.70
N MET A 100 -36.95 5.01 36.40
CA MET A 100 -38.03 4.26 35.75
C MET A 100 -37.65 2.77 35.74
N GLY A 101 -38.58 1.93 36.21
CA GLY A 101 -38.33 0.54 36.57
C GLY A 101 -37.86 -0.36 35.42
N VAL A 102 -36.95 -1.29 35.74
CA VAL A 102 -36.50 -2.35 34.84
C VAL A 102 -37.44 -3.55 35.00
N ALA A 103 -38.24 -3.86 33.97
CA ALA A 103 -39.04 -5.08 33.93
C ALA A 103 -38.26 -6.19 33.20
N LEU A 104 -37.91 -7.26 33.91
CA LEU A 104 -37.31 -8.47 33.34
C LEU A 104 -38.40 -9.52 33.12
N ARG A 105 -38.66 -9.91 31.86
CA ARG A 105 -39.54 -11.04 31.54
C ARG A 105 -38.69 -12.21 31.07
N ARG A 106 -38.77 -13.33 31.78
CA ARG A 106 -38.08 -14.58 31.41
C ARG A 106 -39.02 -15.39 30.50
N TYR A 107 -38.61 -15.69 29.27
CA TYR A 107 -39.32 -16.63 28.41
C TYR A 107 -38.85 -18.06 28.74
N PRO A 108 -39.74 -19.07 28.91
CA PRO A 108 -39.33 -20.39 29.37
C PRO A 108 -38.69 -21.29 28.30
N ASP A 109 -38.71 -20.95 27.01
CA ASP A 109 -38.53 -21.95 25.94
C ASP A 109 -37.25 -21.82 25.09
N PHE A 110 -36.11 -21.45 25.68
CA PHE A 110 -34.80 -21.63 25.03
C PHE A 110 -33.76 -22.15 26.03
N GLY A 111 -33.05 -23.22 25.64
CA GLY A 111 -31.98 -23.87 26.40
C GLY A 111 -30.76 -22.97 26.66
N PRO A 112 -29.69 -23.49 27.31
CA PRO A 112 -28.72 -22.67 28.02
C PRO A 112 -27.65 -22.08 27.09
N ALA A 113 -28.04 -21.12 26.27
CA ALA A 113 -27.17 -20.12 25.66
C ALA A 113 -28.06 -19.05 25.04
N PHE A 114 -27.76 -17.78 25.32
CA PHE A 114 -28.46 -16.57 24.85
C PHE A 114 -29.75 -16.19 25.63
N GLY A 115 -29.56 -15.44 26.72
CA GLY A 115 -30.61 -14.56 27.24
C GLY A 115 -30.50 -13.20 26.54
N SER A 116 -31.51 -12.81 25.75
CA SER A 116 -31.64 -11.45 25.24
C SER A 116 -32.24 -10.53 26.31
N VAL A 117 -31.57 -9.43 26.65
CA VAL A 117 -32.14 -8.37 27.49
C VAL A 117 -32.64 -7.25 26.58
N GLN A 118 -33.95 -6.98 26.60
CA GLN A 118 -34.49 -5.76 26.01
C GLN A 118 -34.54 -4.66 27.08
N VAL A 119 -33.88 -3.54 26.80
CA VAL A 119 -33.95 -2.32 27.62
C VAL A 119 -34.75 -1.29 26.84
N GLN A 120 -35.90 -0.89 27.38
CA GLN A 120 -36.70 0.18 26.81
C GLN A 120 -36.32 1.48 27.51
N VAL A 121 -35.71 2.42 26.76
CA VAL A 121 -35.37 3.76 27.27
C VAL A 121 -36.43 4.74 26.79
N THR A 122 -37.15 5.37 27.72
CA THR A 122 -38.09 6.45 27.43
C THR A 122 -37.49 7.77 27.89
N GLY A 123 -37.17 8.68 26.95
CA GLY A 123 -36.63 10.02 27.22
C GLY A 123 -35.24 10.28 26.60
N ASN A 124 -34.74 11.52 26.74
CA ASN A 124 -33.42 11.94 26.26
C ASN A 124 -32.30 11.47 27.22
N ALA A 125 -32.01 10.18 27.22
CA ALA A 125 -30.90 9.61 28.00
C ALA A 125 -29.95 8.80 27.10
N SER A 126 -28.66 8.84 27.45
CA SER A 126 -27.60 8.06 26.79
C SER A 126 -27.33 6.79 27.60
N LEU A 127 -27.34 5.61 26.98
CA LEU A 127 -27.07 4.34 27.66
C LEU A 127 -25.66 3.83 27.33
N TRP A 128 -24.90 3.45 28.36
CA TRP A 128 -23.63 2.74 28.21
C TRP A 128 -23.71 1.34 28.83
N VAL A 129 -23.43 0.32 28.03
CA VAL A 129 -23.33 -1.08 28.47
C VAL A 129 -21.88 -1.53 28.32
N CYS A 130 -21.25 -1.94 29.42
CA CYS A 130 -19.88 -2.43 29.41
C CYS A 130 -19.89 -3.91 29.81
N GLY A 131 -19.54 -4.79 28.87
CA GLY A 131 -19.37 -6.22 29.09
C GLY A 131 -17.91 -6.61 29.25
N LEU A 132 -17.62 -7.57 30.12
CA LEU A 132 -16.32 -8.23 30.15
C LEU A 132 -16.22 -9.13 28.90
N GLY A 133 -15.64 -8.59 27.83
CA GLY A 133 -15.43 -9.27 26.56
C GLY A 133 -16.45 -8.84 25.48
N HIS A 134 -15.96 -8.08 24.50
CA HIS A 134 -16.61 -7.51 23.30
C HIS A 134 -17.26 -6.11 23.38
N ARG A 135 -16.94 -5.37 22.29
CA ARG A 135 -17.36 -4.06 21.75
C ARG A 135 -18.18 -3.12 22.65
N SER A 136 -17.61 -1.95 22.93
CA SER A 136 -18.32 -0.73 23.34
C SER A 136 -18.88 0.00 22.10
N GLY A 137 -20.13 0.47 22.19
CA GLY A 137 -20.79 1.23 21.11
C GLY A 137 -21.77 2.26 21.66
N LEU A 138 -21.83 3.42 21.00
CA LEU A 138 -22.72 4.55 21.32
C LEU A 138 -24.01 4.42 20.49
N VAL A 139 -25.17 4.46 21.11
CA VAL A 139 -26.47 4.54 20.41
C VAL A 139 -27.00 5.97 20.51
N VAL A 140 -27.19 6.63 19.36
CA VAL A 140 -27.81 7.97 19.26
C VAL A 140 -29.20 7.82 18.64
N PRO A 141 -30.27 8.43 19.18
CA PRO A 141 -31.62 8.22 18.68
C PRO A 141 -31.96 9.12 17.48
N GLY A 142 -32.52 8.55 16.40
CA GLY A 142 -33.13 9.35 15.33
C GLY A 142 -33.27 8.73 13.94
N ARG A 143 -34.06 7.66 13.76
CA ARG A 143 -34.97 7.41 12.62
C ARG A 143 -35.52 5.99 12.69
N VAL A 144 -36.81 5.89 12.98
CA VAL A 144 -37.60 4.68 12.75
C VAL A 144 -37.89 4.63 11.25
N GLN A 145 -37.28 3.71 10.51
CA GLN A 145 -37.81 3.29 9.21
C GLN A 145 -38.76 2.12 9.45
N SER A 146 -40.04 2.35 9.18
CA SER A 146 -41.08 1.32 9.14
C SER A 146 -40.78 0.36 7.99
N MET A 147 -40.59 -0.91 8.31
CA MET A 147 -40.43 -1.96 7.31
C MET A 147 -41.80 -2.60 7.06
N TRP A 148 -42.46 -2.19 5.97
CA TRP A 148 -43.61 -2.88 5.41
C TRP A 148 -43.16 -4.23 4.84
N THR A 149 -43.78 -5.32 5.29
CA THR A 149 -43.56 -6.67 4.75
C THR A 149 -44.57 -6.96 3.64
N GLY A 150 -44.10 -6.99 2.40
CA GLY A 150 -44.81 -7.54 1.24
C GLY A 150 -43.96 -8.63 0.58
N PRO A 151 -44.54 -9.72 0.06
CA PRO A 151 -43.78 -10.87 -0.40
C PRO A 151 -43.26 -10.64 -1.83
N GLY A 152 -41.95 -10.46 -1.97
CA GLY A 152 -41.28 -10.36 -3.26
C GLY A 152 -39.80 -10.67 -3.11
N ARG A 153 -39.43 -11.94 -3.33
CA ARG A 153 -38.03 -12.40 -3.27
C ARG A 153 -37.18 -11.66 -4.31
N ARG A 154 -36.28 -10.81 -3.85
CA ARG A 154 -34.96 -10.60 -4.45
C ARG A 154 -33.94 -10.74 -3.34
N GLY A 155 -33.04 -11.71 -3.47
CA GLY A 155 -32.00 -11.96 -2.49
C GLY A 155 -31.06 -10.77 -2.43
N LEU A 156 -31.09 -10.03 -1.32
CA LEU A 156 -29.94 -9.25 -0.90
C LEU A 156 -28.94 -10.23 -0.29
N VAL A 157 -27.81 -10.44 -0.96
CA VAL A 157 -26.64 -11.01 -0.32
C VAL A 157 -26.12 -9.94 0.64
N SER A 158 -26.26 -10.18 1.94
CA SER A 158 -25.58 -9.39 2.95
C SER A 158 -24.08 -9.60 2.77
N ALA A 159 -23.37 -8.54 2.40
CA ALA A 159 -21.91 -8.54 2.40
C ALA A 159 -21.44 -8.73 3.85
N ALA A 160 -21.03 -9.94 4.19
CA ALA A 160 -20.35 -10.20 5.44
C ALA A 160 -19.00 -9.48 5.38
N GLN A 161 -18.86 -8.41 6.17
CA GLN A 161 -17.59 -7.69 6.31
C GLN A 161 -16.54 -8.71 6.80
N LEU A 162 -15.51 -8.97 5.98
CA LEU A 162 -14.48 -9.95 6.28
C LEU A 162 -13.76 -9.55 7.58
N ASP A 163 -13.52 -10.53 8.46
CA ASP A 163 -12.78 -10.25 9.69
C ASP A 163 -11.33 -9.88 9.36
N VAL A 164 -10.94 -8.67 9.76
CA VAL A 164 -9.56 -8.18 9.63
C VAL A 164 -8.75 -8.87 10.72
N ARG A 165 -7.81 -9.75 10.31
CA ARG A 165 -6.83 -10.57 11.07
C ARG A 165 -6.74 -12.02 10.59
N ILE A 166 -7.53 -12.43 9.60
CA ILE A 166 -7.41 -13.78 9.02
C ILE A 166 -6.09 -13.96 8.25
N PRO A 167 -5.54 -15.19 8.18
CA PRO A 167 -4.41 -15.50 7.31
C PRO A 167 -4.75 -15.30 5.83
N ARG A 168 -3.73 -15.01 5.01
CA ARG A 168 -3.84 -14.88 3.54
C ARG A 168 -4.56 -16.07 2.91
N GLU A 169 -4.23 -17.29 3.30
CA GLU A 169 -4.81 -18.51 2.71
C GLU A 169 -6.33 -18.58 2.95
N GLU A 170 -6.76 -18.23 4.17
CA GLU A 170 -8.18 -18.18 4.51
C GLU A 170 -8.89 -17.07 3.74
N PHE A 171 -8.27 -15.89 3.62
CA PHE A 171 -8.80 -14.81 2.78
C PHE A 171 -8.98 -15.27 1.32
N LEU A 172 -7.93 -15.82 0.70
CA LEU A 172 -7.94 -16.22 -0.71
C LEU A 172 -9.03 -17.27 -0.98
N SER A 173 -9.23 -18.22 -0.06
CA SER A 173 -10.29 -19.23 -0.17
C SER A 173 -11.72 -18.65 -0.12
N LYS A 174 -11.90 -17.48 0.50
CA LYS A 174 -13.17 -16.75 0.55
C LYS A 174 -13.33 -15.82 -0.65
N ALA A 175 -12.24 -15.24 -1.13
CA ALA A 175 -12.25 -14.22 -2.18
C ALA A 175 -12.44 -14.80 -3.59
N THR A 176 -11.96 -16.03 -3.85
CA THR A 176 -12.13 -16.68 -5.15
C THR A 176 -12.23 -18.21 -5.02
N PRO A 177 -13.08 -18.88 -5.82
CA PRO A 177 -13.10 -20.35 -5.89
C PRO A 177 -11.96 -20.92 -6.76
N ASP A 178 -11.25 -20.08 -7.52
CA ASP A 178 -10.22 -20.50 -8.46
C ASP A 178 -8.93 -20.92 -7.75
N LYS A 179 -8.71 -22.23 -7.65
CA LYS A 179 -7.54 -22.82 -6.99
C LYS A 179 -6.22 -22.50 -7.70
N GLY A 180 -6.24 -22.31 -9.02
CA GLY A 180 -5.06 -21.95 -9.79
C GLY A 180 -4.60 -20.54 -9.43
N LEU A 181 -5.55 -19.60 -9.38
CA LEU A 181 -5.27 -18.23 -8.96
C LEU A 181 -4.79 -18.17 -7.51
N ILE A 182 -5.42 -18.89 -6.58
CA ILE A 182 -4.98 -18.99 -5.18
C ILE A 182 -3.51 -19.46 -5.11
N ARG A 183 -3.16 -20.51 -5.86
CA ARG A 183 -1.81 -21.07 -5.88
C ARG A 183 -0.80 -20.06 -6.43
N LEU A 184 -1.11 -19.39 -7.54
CA LEU A 184 -0.26 -18.38 -8.15
C LEU A 184 0.00 -17.22 -7.19
N LEU A 185 -1.05 -16.62 -6.61
CA LEU A 185 -0.93 -15.51 -5.66
C LEU A 185 -0.15 -15.90 -4.41
N THR A 186 -0.31 -17.15 -3.94
CA THR A 186 0.49 -17.69 -2.83
C THR A 186 1.97 -17.74 -3.20
N CYS A 187 2.34 -18.29 -4.36
CA CYS A 187 3.73 -18.36 -4.82
C CYS A 187 4.34 -16.96 -4.97
N MET A 188 3.61 -16.01 -5.57
CA MET A 188 4.09 -14.63 -5.74
C MET A 188 4.35 -13.93 -4.41
N SER A 189 3.49 -14.12 -3.41
CA SER A 189 3.70 -13.53 -2.09
C SER A 189 4.83 -14.20 -1.29
N GLU A 190 5.19 -15.44 -1.59
CA GLU A 190 6.44 -16.04 -1.09
C GLU A 190 7.70 -15.42 -1.74
N ALA A 191 7.65 -15.09 -3.03
CA ALA A 191 8.71 -14.33 -3.69
C ALA A 191 8.89 -12.96 -3.05
N ILE A 192 7.80 -12.20 -2.86
CA ILE A 192 7.80 -10.89 -2.19
C ILE A 192 8.42 -10.98 -0.80
N ARG A 193 8.11 -12.02 -0.02
CA ARG A 193 8.74 -12.25 1.30
C ARG A 193 10.26 -12.38 1.18
N THR A 194 10.73 -13.15 0.20
CA THR A 194 12.16 -13.36 -0.05
C THR A 194 12.84 -12.07 -0.52
N ILE A 195 12.22 -11.34 -1.45
CA ILE A 195 12.72 -10.05 -1.97
C ILE A 195 12.87 -9.05 -0.83
N ALA A 196 11.87 -8.95 0.06
CA ALA A 196 11.94 -8.05 1.21
C ALA A 196 13.15 -8.31 2.12
N PHE A 197 13.51 -9.58 2.34
CA PHE A 197 14.71 -9.95 3.09
C PHE A 197 16.00 -9.58 2.34
N LYS A 198 16.01 -9.80 1.02
CA LYS A 198 17.16 -9.50 0.16
C LYS A 198 17.43 -8.01 0.04
N VAL A 199 16.39 -7.19 -0.09
CA VAL A 199 16.49 -5.72 -0.06
C VAL A 199 17.00 -5.26 1.31
N ARG A 200 16.42 -5.76 2.41
CA ARG A 200 16.79 -5.37 3.78
C ARG A 200 18.27 -5.60 4.13
N THR A 201 18.89 -6.61 3.53
CA THR A 201 20.26 -7.05 3.84
C THR A 201 21.23 -6.81 2.69
N ALA A 202 20.82 -6.08 1.65
CA ALA A 202 21.66 -5.80 0.49
C ALA A 202 22.90 -4.99 0.87
N SER A 203 24.02 -5.30 0.23
CA SER A 203 25.24 -4.48 0.29
C SER A 203 25.13 -3.39 -0.76
N CYS A 204 25.02 -2.13 -0.33
CA CYS A 204 24.98 -0.99 -1.25
C CYS A 204 26.39 -0.40 -1.43
N GLY A 205 26.94 -0.61 -2.63
CA GLY A 205 28.17 0.02 -3.09
C GLY A 205 27.88 1.20 -4.02
N GLY A 206 28.92 1.86 -4.53
CA GLY A 206 28.75 3.08 -5.34
C GLY A 206 28.06 2.92 -6.70
N THR A 207 27.85 1.69 -7.18
CA THR A 207 27.23 1.43 -8.50
C THR A 207 25.96 0.60 -8.45
N ALA A 208 25.71 -0.15 -7.36
CA ALA A 208 24.51 -0.99 -7.21
C ALA A 208 24.34 -1.44 -5.75
N CYS A 209 23.10 -1.78 -5.39
CA CYS A 209 22.79 -2.59 -4.21
C CYS A 209 22.69 -4.05 -4.63
N VAL A 210 23.47 -4.91 -3.97
CA VAL A 210 23.67 -6.31 -4.37
C VAL A 210 23.42 -7.26 -3.21
N ASN A 211 22.88 -8.44 -3.52
CA ASN A 211 22.73 -9.55 -2.56
C ASN A 211 23.01 -10.87 -3.28
N SER A 212 23.20 -11.96 -2.53
CA SER A 212 23.47 -13.27 -3.10
C SER A 212 22.19 -14.03 -3.47
N PHE A 213 22.23 -14.78 -4.56
CA PHE A 213 21.23 -15.80 -4.90
C PHE A 213 21.97 -17.06 -5.36
N GLY A 214 21.81 -18.17 -4.64
CA GLY A 214 22.69 -19.33 -4.83
C GLY A 214 24.15 -18.94 -4.58
N ASP A 215 25.00 -19.17 -5.57
CA ASP A 215 26.44 -18.87 -5.54
C ASP A 215 26.80 -17.52 -6.21
N GLU A 216 25.82 -16.80 -6.75
CA GLU A 216 26.02 -15.55 -7.51
C GLU A 216 25.66 -14.31 -6.68
N GLN A 217 26.37 -13.20 -6.92
CA GLN A 217 26.05 -11.88 -6.38
C GLN A 217 25.38 -11.05 -7.47
N LEU A 218 24.13 -10.65 -7.26
CA LEU A 218 23.30 -9.96 -8.24
C LEU A 218 22.83 -8.61 -7.69
N ALA A 219 22.58 -7.66 -8.59
CA ALA A 219 21.83 -6.46 -8.25
C ALA A 219 20.40 -6.86 -7.81
N VAL A 220 19.85 -6.12 -6.84
CA VAL A 220 18.60 -6.50 -6.16
C VAL A 220 17.38 -6.52 -7.09
N ASP A 221 17.39 -5.75 -8.16
CA ASP A 221 16.42 -5.74 -9.25
C ASP A 221 16.42 -7.07 -10.04
N MET A 222 17.57 -7.47 -10.58
CA MET A 222 17.75 -8.74 -11.30
C MET A 222 17.52 -9.96 -10.39
N LEU A 223 17.82 -9.83 -9.10
CA LEU A 223 17.52 -10.86 -8.12
C LEU A 223 16.00 -10.99 -7.92
N ALA A 224 15.29 -9.88 -7.78
CA ALA A 224 13.83 -9.87 -7.66
C ALA A 224 13.17 -10.46 -8.91
N ASP A 225 13.67 -10.10 -10.09
CA ASP A 225 13.23 -10.63 -11.39
C ASP A 225 13.28 -12.16 -11.43
N LYS A 226 14.44 -12.73 -11.09
CA LYS A 226 14.64 -14.18 -11.03
C LYS A 226 13.69 -14.86 -10.03
N LEU A 227 13.54 -14.29 -8.83
CA LEU A 227 12.64 -14.84 -7.80
C LEU A 227 11.17 -14.88 -8.25
N LEU A 228 10.74 -13.88 -9.03
CA LEU A 228 9.36 -13.82 -9.53
C LEU A 228 9.14 -14.84 -10.65
N PHE A 229 10.07 -14.96 -11.62
CA PHE A 229 10.01 -16.03 -12.62
C PHE A 229 10.03 -17.43 -12.00
N ASP A 230 10.89 -17.67 -11.01
CA ASP A 230 10.93 -18.94 -10.28
C ASP A 230 9.60 -19.21 -9.57
N ALA A 231 9.00 -18.22 -8.92
CA ALA A 231 7.70 -18.37 -8.26
C ALA A 231 6.55 -18.66 -9.24
N LEU A 232 6.56 -18.02 -10.41
CA LEU A 232 5.58 -18.27 -11.47
C LEU A 232 5.72 -19.67 -12.03
N THR A 233 6.95 -20.15 -12.24
CA THR A 233 7.23 -21.54 -12.66
C THR A 233 6.74 -22.55 -11.62
N HIS A 234 7.05 -22.34 -10.34
CA HIS A 234 6.61 -23.20 -9.22
C HIS A 234 5.10 -23.16 -8.94
N SER A 235 4.39 -22.17 -9.49
CA SER A 235 2.93 -22.13 -9.39
C SER A 235 2.29 -23.22 -10.25
N HIS A 236 2.91 -23.60 -11.38
CA HIS A 236 2.36 -24.44 -12.45
C HIS A 236 1.09 -23.91 -13.14
N PHE A 237 0.65 -22.69 -12.82
CA PHE A 237 -0.55 -22.07 -13.39
C PHE A 237 -0.26 -20.87 -14.28
N CYS A 238 1.01 -20.46 -14.40
CA CYS A 238 1.43 -19.39 -15.30
C CYS A 238 1.85 -19.95 -16.66
N LYS A 239 1.22 -19.52 -17.75
CA LYS A 239 1.63 -19.83 -19.13
C LYS A 239 2.75 -18.90 -19.59
N TYR A 240 2.51 -17.59 -19.58
CA TYR A 240 3.52 -16.60 -19.96
C TYR A 240 3.78 -15.60 -18.84
N ALA A 241 5.05 -15.28 -18.64
CA ALA A 241 5.50 -14.22 -17.76
C ALA A 241 6.25 -13.16 -18.56
N CYS A 242 6.10 -11.88 -18.20
CA CYS A 242 6.82 -10.78 -18.81
C CYS A 242 7.29 -9.80 -17.73
N SER A 243 8.58 -9.49 -17.74
CA SER A 243 9.19 -8.53 -16.82
C SER A 243 9.39 -7.18 -17.50
N GLU A 244 9.37 -6.09 -16.73
CA GLU A 244 9.77 -4.76 -17.19
C GLU A 244 11.27 -4.70 -17.57
N GLU A 245 12.12 -5.47 -16.90
CA GLU A 245 13.58 -5.51 -17.12
C GLU A 245 13.94 -6.11 -18.48
N VAL A 246 13.22 -7.16 -18.87
CA VAL A 246 13.34 -7.85 -20.17
C VAL A 246 11.92 -8.05 -20.73
N PRO A 247 11.41 -7.10 -21.53
CA PRO A 247 10.01 -7.08 -21.99
C PRO A 247 9.78 -8.06 -23.14
N GLU A 248 10.00 -9.34 -22.86
CA GLU A 248 9.78 -10.49 -23.73
C GLU A 248 8.92 -11.53 -23.01
N LEU A 249 8.04 -12.21 -23.75
CA LEU A 249 7.21 -13.28 -23.20
C LEU A 249 8.06 -14.53 -22.93
N GLN A 250 8.11 -14.95 -21.67
CA GLN A 250 8.79 -16.18 -21.27
C GLN A 250 7.75 -17.24 -20.90
N ASP A 251 7.88 -18.44 -21.46
CA ASP A 251 6.98 -19.57 -21.18
C ASP A 251 7.33 -20.20 -19.83
N MET A 252 6.39 -20.14 -18.89
CA MET A 252 6.52 -20.70 -17.54
C MET A 252 5.98 -22.14 -17.43
N GLY A 253 5.47 -22.70 -18.52
CA GLY A 253 5.05 -24.10 -18.62
C GLY A 253 3.65 -24.43 -18.08
N GLY A 254 2.88 -23.44 -17.64
CA GLY A 254 1.49 -23.60 -17.20
C GLY A 254 0.49 -23.77 -18.35
N PRO A 255 -0.78 -24.12 -18.05
CA PRO A 255 -1.82 -24.35 -19.04
C PRO A 255 -2.33 -23.04 -19.65
N VAL A 256 -2.88 -23.12 -20.87
CA VAL A 256 -3.60 -21.99 -21.49
C VAL A 256 -5.01 -21.90 -20.91
N GLU A 257 -5.79 -22.98 -20.98
CA GLU A 257 -7.13 -23.04 -20.41
C GLU A 257 -7.05 -23.20 -18.88
N GLY A 258 -7.69 -22.29 -18.15
CA GLY A 258 -7.63 -22.27 -16.68
C GLY A 258 -6.26 -21.86 -16.10
N GLY A 259 -5.32 -21.42 -16.94
CA GLY A 259 -4.08 -20.79 -16.52
C GLY A 259 -4.06 -19.29 -16.75
N PHE A 260 -2.91 -18.68 -16.48
CA PHE A 260 -2.74 -17.23 -16.42
C PHE A 260 -1.48 -16.76 -17.14
N SER A 261 -1.47 -15.52 -17.57
CA SER A 261 -0.26 -14.80 -17.94
C SER A 261 -0.02 -13.64 -16.97
N VAL A 262 1.23 -13.39 -16.61
CA VAL A 262 1.60 -12.42 -15.57
C VAL A 262 2.61 -11.43 -16.12
N ALA A 263 2.33 -10.14 -15.91
CA ALA A 263 3.30 -9.08 -16.15
C ALA A 263 3.69 -8.43 -14.83
N PHE A 264 4.98 -8.10 -14.66
CA PHE A 264 5.47 -7.53 -13.43
C PHE A 264 6.62 -6.53 -13.61
N ASP A 265 6.67 -5.54 -12.71
CA ASP A 265 7.85 -4.75 -12.42
C ASP A 265 8.51 -5.36 -11.17
N PRO A 266 9.72 -5.94 -11.28
CA PRO A 266 10.32 -6.70 -10.19
C PRO A 266 10.72 -5.81 -9.01
N LEU A 267 11.17 -4.58 -9.24
CA LEU A 267 11.63 -3.69 -8.18
C LEU A 267 11.53 -2.19 -8.57
N ASP A 268 10.32 -1.65 -8.51
CA ASP A 268 10.05 -0.22 -8.60
C ASP A 268 10.82 0.54 -7.51
N GLY A 269 11.61 1.52 -7.95
CA GLY A 269 12.49 2.30 -7.09
C GLY A 269 13.84 1.62 -6.76
N SER A 270 14.25 0.60 -7.51
CA SER A 270 15.56 -0.07 -7.35
C SER A 270 16.75 0.89 -7.23
N SER A 271 16.73 1.99 -8.00
CA SER A 271 17.79 3.00 -8.03
C SER A 271 17.92 3.83 -6.75
N ILE A 272 16.95 3.77 -5.83
CA ILE A 272 16.95 4.54 -4.57
C ILE A 272 17.02 3.64 -3.33
N VAL A 273 17.30 2.35 -3.50
CA VAL A 273 17.47 1.39 -2.37
C VAL A 273 18.59 1.84 -1.42
N ASP A 274 19.66 2.43 -1.94
CA ASP A 274 20.79 2.98 -1.17
C ASP A 274 20.39 4.13 -0.23
N THR A 275 19.37 4.90 -0.60
CA THR A 275 18.80 5.97 0.23
C THR A 275 17.86 5.46 1.33
N ASN A 276 17.56 4.16 1.33
CA ASN A 276 16.67 3.49 2.28
C ASN A 276 15.23 4.03 2.24
N PHE A 277 14.80 4.54 1.09
CA PHE A 277 13.40 4.85 0.82
C PHE A 277 12.62 3.56 0.54
N THR A 278 11.30 3.61 0.73
CA THR A 278 10.42 2.48 0.41
C THR A 278 10.46 2.21 -1.10
N VAL A 279 10.61 0.94 -1.46
CA VAL A 279 10.58 0.42 -2.84
C VAL A 279 9.53 -0.70 -2.93
N GLY A 280 9.27 -1.26 -4.10
CA GLY A 280 8.25 -2.30 -4.22
C GLY A 280 8.28 -3.12 -5.50
N THR A 281 7.40 -4.12 -5.57
CA THR A 281 7.16 -4.94 -6.77
C THR A 281 5.71 -4.72 -7.19
N ILE A 282 5.43 -4.69 -8.49
CA ILE A 282 4.07 -4.58 -9.04
C ILE A 282 3.81 -5.79 -9.94
N PHE A 283 2.63 -6.39 -9.90
CA PHE A 283 2.25 -7.36 -10.91
C PHE A 283 0.75 -7.38 -11.20
N GLY A 284 0.40 -7.67 -12.45
CA GLY A 284 -0.95 -7.96 -12.92
C GLY A 284 -1.06 -9.40 -13.40
N VAL A 285 -2.25 -9.99 -13.23
CA VAL A 285 -2.55 -11.38 -13.62
C VAL A 285 -3.71 -11.36 -14.60
N TRP A 286 -3.49 -11.87 -15.81
CA TRP A 286 -4.49 -12.04 -16.87
C TRP A 286 -4.82 -13.52 -17.06
N PRO A 287 -6.06 -13.88 -17.42
CA PRO A 287 -6.39 -15.26 -17.77
C PRO A 287 -5.82 -15.61 -19.15
N GLY A 288 -5.45 -16.87 -19.36
CA GLY A 288 -4.99 -17.37 -20.65
C GLY A 288 -3.53 -17.03 -20.97
N ASP A 289 -3.25 -16.81 -22.24
CA ASP A 289 -1.91 -16.85 -22.85
C ASP A 289 -1.49 -15.53 -23.51
N LYS A 290 -2.12 -14.40 -23.13
CA LYS A 290 -1.87 -13.10 -23.78
C LYS A 290 -1.61 -12.00 -22.76
N LEU A 291 -0.64 -11.16 -23.10
CA LEU A 291 -0.34 -9.88 -22.43
C LEU A 291 -0.41 -8.69 -23.40
N THR A 292 -0.78 -8.94 -24.66
CA THR A 292 -1.08 -7.91 -25.68
C THR A 292 -2.45 -8.16 -26.28
N GLY A 293 -3.10 -7.12 -26.79
CA GLY A 293 -4.49 -7.14 -27.21
C GLY A 293 -5.49 -7.27 -26.05
N VAL A 294 -4.99 -7.25 -24.80
CA VAL A 294 -5.77 -7.24 -23.56
C VAL A 294 -5.82 -5.83 -22.99
N THR A 295 -6.70 -5.62 -22.02
CA THR A 295 -6.84 -4.37 -21.27
C THR A 295 -6.53 -4.59 -19.80
N GLY A 296 -6.34 -3.51 -19.04
CA GLY A 296 -6.23 -3.60 -17.58
C GLY A 296 -7.50 -4.15 -16.94
N ALA A 297 -8.67 -3.91 -17.54
CA ALA A 297 -9.94 -4.44 -17.08
C ALA A 297 -9.99 -5.97 -17.17
N ASP A 298 -9.20 -6.62 -18.04
CA ASP A 298 -9.20 -8.08 -18.22
C ASP A 298 -8.43 -8.85 -17.13
N GLN A 299 -7.71 -8.14 -16.24
CA GLN A 299 -7.00 -8.74 -15.12
C GLN A 299 -7.94 -9.52 -14.19
N VAL A 300 -7.54 -10.70 -13.72
CA VAL A 300 -8.24 -11.45 -12.66
C VAL A 300 -7.79 -11.03 -11.26
N ALA A 301 -6.55 -10.55 -11.14
CA ALA A 301 -6.00 -9.99 -9.92
C ALA A 301 -4.83 -9.05 -10.27
N ALA A 302 -4.54 -8.12 -9.35
CA ALA A 302 -3.34 -7.31 -9.38
C ALA A 302 -2.85 -7.11 -7.96
N ALA A 303 -1.55 -6.95 -7.79
CA ALA A 303 -0.98 -6.75 -6.47
C ALA A 303 0.34 -5.99 -6.50
N MET A 304 0.72 -5.50 -5.33
CA MET A 304 2.03 -4.92 -5.10
C MET A 304 2.64 -5.41 -3.79
N GLY A 305 3.94 -5.72 -3.82
CA GLY A 305 4.76 -5.95 -2.64
C GLY A 305 5.44 -4.64 -2.24
N ILE A 306 5.41 -4.28 -0.96
CA ILE A 306 5.94 -3.01 -0.47
C ILE A 306 7.06 -3.30 0.53
N TYR A 307 8.25 -2.79 0.22
CA TYR A 307 9.48 -3.00 0.99
C TYR A 307 9.85 -1.70 1.72
N GLY A 308 9.10 -1.40 2.78
CA GLY A 308 9.34 -0.24 3.64
C GLY A 308 9.83 -0.65 5.03
N PRO A 309 9.59 0.18 6.06
CA PRO A 309 9.83 -0.23 7.45
C PRO A 309 8.97 -1.44 7.85
N ARG A 310 7.84 -1.62 7.16
CA ARG A 310 7.00 -2.82 7.18
C ARG A 310 7.05 -3.46 5.80
N THR A 311 6.95 -4.78 5.76
CA THR A 311 6.73 -5.50 4.50
C THR A 311 5.25 -5.81 4.38
N THR A 312 4.62 -5.28 3.34
CA THR A 312 3.19 -5.51 3.09
C THR A 312 2.96 -6.03 1.68
N TYR A 313 1.87 -6.76 1.51
CA TYR A 313 1.39 -7.28 0.23
C TYR A 313 -0.03 -6.77 0.04
N VAL A 314 -0.25 -5.95 -0.98
CA VAL A 314 -1.55 -5.32 -1.24
C VAL A 314 -2.15 -5.94 -2.49
N LEU A 315 -3.36 -6.50 -2.37
CA LEU A 315 -3.99 -7.36 -3.37
C LEU A 315 -5.41 -6.88 -3.70
N ALA A 316 -5.72 -6.83 -4.99
CA ALA A 316 -7.08 -6.73 -5.51
C ALA A 316 -7.41 -7.99 -6.34
N ILE A 317 -8.61 -8.53 -6.13
CA ILE A 317 -9.15 -9.64 -6.93
C ILE A 317 -10.37 -9.09 -7.67
N LYS A 318 -10.39 -9.25 -9.00
CA LYS A 318 -11.49 -8.72 -9.82
C LYS A 318 -12.80 -9.40 -9.44
N GLY A 319 -13.83 -8.59 -9.24
CA GLY A 319 -15.16 -9.06 -8.84
C GLY A 319 -15.30 -9.39 -7.35
N PHE A 320 -14.21 -9.30 -6.57
CA PHE A 320 -14.26 -9.31 -5.12
C PHE A 320 -14.14 -7.87 -4.59
N PRO A 321 -15.06 -7.40 -3.73
CA PRO A 321 -15.03 -6.01 -3.26
C PRO A 321 -13.76 -5.68 -2.49
N GLY A 322 -13.18 -4.51 -2.79
CA GLY A 322 -12.11 -3.92 -2.02
C GLY A 322 -10.69 -4.28 -2.49
N THR A 323 -9.75 -3.57 -1.89
CA THR A 323 -8.31 -3.80 -1.98
C THR A 323 -7.77 -4.10 -0.58
N HIS A 324 -7.00 -5.18 -0.47
CA HIS A 324 -6.68 -5.81 0.80
C HIS A 324 -5.18 -5.76 1.10
N GLU A 325 -4.81 -5.25 2.26
CA GLU A 325 -3.43 -5.19 2.75
C GLU A 325 -3.14 -6.38 3.67
N PHE A 326 -2.05 -7.08 3.39
CA PHE A 326 -1.49 -8.13 4.22
C PHE A 326 -0.15 -7.68 4.80
N LEU A 327 0.02 -7.83 6.11
CA LEU A 327 1.29 -7.60 6.80
C LEU A 327 2.08 -8.91 6.88
N LEU A 328 3.37 -8.85 6.55
CA LEU A 328 4.30 -9.93 6.87
C LEU A 328 4.63 -9.90 8.37
N LEU A 329 4.29 -10.98 9.07
CA LEU A 329 4.62 -11.18 10.49
C LEU A 329 6.01 -11.79 10.64
N ASP A 330 6.55 -11.73 11.86
CA ASP A 330 7.90 -12.21 12.20
C ASP A 330 8.05 -13.73 11.97
N GLU A 331 6.97 -14.50 12.08
CA GLU A 331 6.96 -15.93 11.77
C GLU A 331 6.94 -16.23 10.26
N GLY A 332 6.99 -15.19 9.43
CA GLY A 332 7.00 -15.29 7.97
C GLY A 332 5.63 -15.57 7.35
N LYS A 333 4.54 -15.28 8.07
CA LYS A 333 3.14 -15.43 7.61
C LYS A 333 2.53 -14.10 7.20
N TRP A 334 1.59 -14.14 6.27
CA TRP A 334 0.84 -12.96 5.82
C TRP A 334 -0.52 -12.88 6.52
N GLN A 335 -0.76 -11.77 7.21
CA GLN A 335 -2.01 -11.51 7.94
C GLN A 335 -2.77 -10.35 7.32
N HIS A 336 -4.08 -10.52 7.06
CA HIS A 336 -4.95 -9.45 6.59
C HIS A 336 -5.09 -8.36 7.66
N VAL A 337 -4.74 -7.11 7.34
CA VAL A 337 -4.71 -5.98 8.29
C VAL A 337 -5.55 -4.77 7.88
N LYS A 338 -5.90 -4.64 6.59
CA LYS A 338 -6.76 -3.54 6.11
C LYS A 338 -7.51 -3.97 4.86
N GLU A 339 -8.76 -3.58 4.78
CA GLU A 339 -9.57 -3.58 3.56
C GLU A 339 -9.91 -2.12 3.23
N THR A 340 -9.83 -1.78 1.94
CA THR A 340 -10.15 -0.44 1.44
C THR A 340 -11.20 -0.54 0.35
N THR A 341 -12.32 0.17 0.50
CA THR A 341 -13.45 0.14 -0.45
C THR A 341 -13.90 1.54 -0.89
N GLU A 342 -13.34 2.60 -0.31
CA GLU A 342 -13.63 3.99 -0.68
C GLU A 342 -12.34 4.81 -0.66
N ILE A 343 -12.16 5.70 -1.65
CA ILE A 343 -11.15 6.75 -1.64
C ILE A 343 -11.88 8.10 -1.62
N SER A 344 -11.98 8.68 -0.44
CA SER A 344 -12.63 9.97 -0.21
C SER A 344 -11.74 11.15 -0.64
N GLU A 345 -12.32 12.35 -0.68
CA GLU A 345 -11.57 13.56 -1.01
C GLU A 345 -10.56 13.94 0.07
N GLY A 346 -9.45 14.57 -0.33
CA GLY A 346 -8.47 15.04 0.62
C GLY A 346 -7.31 15.83 0.03
N LYS A 347 -6.65 16.60 0.90
CA LYS A 347 -5.58 17.54 0.53
C LYS A 347 -4.19 16.89 0.52
N MET A 348 -3.96 15.94 -0.39
CA MET A 348 -2.66 15.28 -0.60
C MET A 348 -2.40 15.08 -2.09
N PHE A 349 -1.19 15.42 -2.54
CA PHE A 349 -0.79 15.23 -3.94
C PHE A 349 0.63 14.65 -4.05
N SER A 350 0.81 13.83 -5.09
CA SER A 350 2.05 13.14 -5.41
C SER A 350 2.40 13.37 -6.90
N PRO A 351 3.13 14.46 -7.23
CA PRO A 351 3.35 14.88 -8.61
C PRO A 351 4.60 14.25 -9.23
N GLY A 352 4.38 13.16 -9.97
CA GLY A 352 5.32 12.59 -10.91
C GLY A 352 5.65 13.53 -12.07
N ASN A 353 6.89 13.39 -12.57
CA ASN A 353 7.43 14.19 -13.68
C ASN A 353 7.24 15.71 -13.49
N LEU A 354 7.37 16.25 -12.27
CA LEU A 354 7.11 17.66 -11.97
C LEU A 354 7.87 18.65 -12.90
N ARG A 355 9.04 18.27 -13.42
CA ARG A 355 9.78 19.04 -14.45
C ARG A 355 8.94 19.41 -15.68
N ALA A 356 7.90 18.62 -16.01
CA ALA A 356 7.00 18.85 -17.14
C ALA A 356 6.17 20.13 -17.00
N THR A 357 6.00 20.68 -15.79
CA THR A 357 5.28 21.95 -15.61
C THR A 357 6.01 23.12 -16.26
N PHE A 358 7.31 22.99 -16.54
CA PHE A 358 8.09 24.03 -17.20
C PHE A 358 7.59 24.35 -18.62
N ASP A 359 7.14 23.34 -19.36
CA ASP A 359 6.70 23.45 -20.76
C ASP A 359 5.30 22.82 -21.02
N ASN A 360 4.58 22.43 -19.97
CA ASN A 360 3.16 22.07 -19.99
C ASN A 360 2.38 23.01 -19.04
N PRO A 361 1.76 24.09 -19.58
CA PRO A 361 1.08 25.10 -18.76
C PRO A 361 -0.17 24.57 -18.05
N ASP A 362 -0.82 23.53 -18.59
CA ASP A 362 -2.00 22.94 -17.97
C ASP A 362 -1.60 22.08 -16.77
N TYR A 363 -0.48 21.37 -16.85
CA TYR A 363 0.04 20.67 -15.68
C TYR A 363 0.55 21.66 -14.62
N ASP A 364 1.21 22.74 -15.01
CA ASP A 364 1.59 23.82 -14.09
C ASP A 364 0.38 24.42 -13.36
N LYS A 365 -0.71 24.67 -14.10
CA LYS A 365 -1.98 25.14 -13.52
C LYS A 365 -2.55 24.17 -12.50
N LEU A 366 -2.49 22.85 -12.76
CA LEU A 366 -2.94 21.82 -11.82
C LEU A 366 -2.11 21.82 -10.53
N ILE A 367 -0.78 21.85 -10.66
CA ILE A 367 0.11 21.90 -9.50
C ILE A 367 -0.09 23.19 -8.69
N ASN A 368 -0.23 24.32 -9.36
CA ASN A 368 -0.52 25.61 -8.72
C ASN A 368 -1.85 25.59 -7.93
N TYR A 369 -2.85 24.85 -8.39
CA TYR A 369 -4.08 24.64 -7.63
C TYR A 369 -3.80 23.94 -6.30
N TYR A 370 -3.08 22.81 -6.31
CA TYR A 370 -2.72 22.08 -5.08
C TYR A 370 -1.90 22.92 -4.11
N VAL A 371 -0.95 23.71 -4.61
CA VAL A 371 -0.13 24.63 -3.81
C VAL A 371 -1.00 25.71 -3.16
N LYS A 372 -1.90 26.36 -3.92
CA LYS A 372 -2.81 27.39 -3.40
C LYS A 372 -3.76 26.83 -2.33
N GLU A 373 -4.26 25.61 -2.54
CA GLU A 373 -5.12 24.91 -1.60
C GLU A 373 -4.39 24.28 -0.41
N LYS A 374 -3.06 24.44 -0.34
CA LYS A 374 -2.18 23.96 0.73
C LYS A 374 -2.22 22.43 0.89
N TYR A 375 -2.20 21.71 -0.23
CA TYR A 375 -2.14 20.25 -0.20
C TYR A 375 -0.80 19.77 0.35
N THR A 376 -0.82 18.62 1.02
CA THR A 376 0.40 17.98 1.50
C THR A 376 1.11 17.29 0.33
N LEU A 377 2.36 17.68 0.08
CA LEU A 377 3.23 17.03 -0.91
C LEU A 377 3.84 15.74 -0.32
N ARG A 378 3.69 14.61 -1.02
CA ARG A 378 4.38 13.35 -0.72
C ARG A 378 4.72 12.61 -2.01
N TYR A 379 5.97 12.67 -2.43
CA TYR A 379 6.45 12.03 -3.65
C TYR A 379 7.88 11.55 -3.45
N THR A 380 8.14 10.30 -3.80
CA THR A 380 9.43 9.63 -3.66
C THR A 380 10.04 9.27 -5.00
N GLY A 381 9.21 9.19 -6.05
CA GLY A 381 9.63 8.74 -7.38
C GLY A 381 9.46 7.26 -7.63
N GLY A 382 9.12 6.46 -6.60
CA GLY A 382 8.65 5.09 -6.75
C GLY A 382 7.13 5.05 -6.83
N MET A 383 6.59 4.41 -7.86
CA MET A 383 5.14 4.27 -8.08
C MET A 383 4.46 3.55 -6.91
N VAL A 384 5.07 2.49 -6.37
CA VAL A 384 4.50 1.67 -5.29
C VAL A 384 4.18 2.49 -4.05
N PRO A 385 5.15 3.16 -3.38
CA PRO A 385 4.83 3.94 -2.18
C PRO A 385 3.93 5.15 -2.49
N ASP A 386 4.12 5.79 -3.64
CA ASP A 386 3.44 7.03 -3.98
C ASP A 386 1.95 6.82 -4.34
N VAL A 387 1.58 5.63 -4.84
CA VAL A 387 0.19 5.21 -5.06
C VAL A 387 -0.40 4.50 -3.84
N ASN A 388 0.37 3.66 -3.15
CA ASN A 388 -0.12 2.95 -1.96
C ASN A 388 -0.60 3.90 -0.85
N GLN A 389 0.03 5.05 -0.67
CA GLN A 389 -0.43 6.05 0.30
C GLN A 389 -1.88 6.50 0.05
N ILE A 390 -2.36 6.49 -1.19
CA ILE A 390 -3.75 6.84 -1.54
C ILE A 390 -4.70 5.77 -0.98
N ILE A 391 -4.36 4.49 -1.15
CA ILE A 391 -5.13 3.34 -0.63
C ILE A 391 -5.11 3.32 0.91
N VAL A 392 -3.94 3.52 1.52
CA VAL A 392 -3.80 3.49 2.98
C VAL A 392 -4.48 4.69 3.64
N LYS A 393 -4.38 5.88 3.04
CA LYS A 393 -4.99 7.11 3.58
C LYS A 393 -6.41 7.36 3.12
N GLU A 394 -6.90 6.57 2.16
CA GLU A 394 -8.22 6.66 1.56
C GLU A 394 -8.50 8.05 0.98
N LYS A 395 -7.45 8.71 0.45
CA LYS A 395 -7.54 10.05 -0.14
C LYS A 395 -6.28 10.45 -0.92
N GLY A 396 -6.42 11.51 -1.70
CA GLY A 396 -5.33 12.19 -2.39
C GLY A 396 -5.22 11.80 -3.86
N VAL A 397 -4.22 12.36 -4.52
CA VAL A 397 -4.02 12.18 -5.97
C VAL A 397 -2.54 12.00 -6.33
N PHE A 398 -2.27 11.01 -7.17
CA PHE A 398 -1.00 10.84 -7.87
C PHE A 398 -1.18 11.28 -9.32
N THR A 399 -0.21 12.01 -9.88
CA THR A 399 -0.20 12.42 -11.29
C THR A 399 1.16 12.24 -11.91
N ASN A 400 1.25 11.70 -13.12
CA ASN A 400 2.48 11.69 -13.92
C ASN A 400 2.12 12.10 -15.35
N VAL A 401 2.47 13.33 -15.72
CA VAL A 401 2.04 13.99 -16.95
C VAL A 401 3.24 14.28 -17.84
N ILE A 402 3.07 14.17 -19.16
CA ILE A 402 4.11 14.45 -20.15
C ILE A 402 4.16 15.94 -20.55
N SER A 403 5.22 16.32 -21.22
CA SER A 403 5.35 17.63 -21.89
C SER A 403 6.04 17.48 -23.24
N PRO A 404 6.09 18.51 -24.09
CA PRO A 404 6.82 18.43 -25.36
C PRO A 404 8.26 17.93 -25.22
N THR A 405 8.93 18.28 -24.11
CA THR A 405 10.33 17.87 -23.85
C THR A 405 10.48 16.63 -22.96
N THR A 406 9.39 16.13 -22.35
CA THR A 406 9.45 15.00 -21.42
C THR A 406 8.51 13.87 -21.82
N LYS A 407 9.09 12.68 -22.06
CA LYS A 407 8.34 11.50 -22.49
C LYS A 407 7.65 10.80 -21.32
N ALA A 408 6.59 10.06 -21.61
CA ALA A 408 5.98 9.14 -20.65
C ALA A 408 7.03 8.09 -20.24
N LYS A 409 7.13 7.84 -18.93
CA LYS A 409 8.07 6.84 -18.38
C LYS A 409 7.38 5.54 -18.00
N LEU A 410 6.16 5.64 -17.49
CA LEU A 410 5.44 4.52 -16.87
C LEU A 410 4.85 3.60 -17.93
N ARG A 411 5.07 2.29 -17.77
CA ARG A 411 4.57 1.26 -18.68
C ARG A 411 3.14 0.87 -18.33
N LEU A 412 2.32 0.74 -19.36
CA LEU A 412 0.92 0.38 -19.24
C LEU A 412 0.75 -1.01 -18.63
N LEU A 413 1.51 -1.99 -19.14
CA LEU A 413 1.37 -3.40 -18.78
C LEU A 413 1.91 -3.72 -17.37
N PHE A 414 3.11 -3.23 -17.04
CA PHE A 414 3.83 -3.63 -15.82
C PHE A 414 3.45 -2.81 -14.57
N GLU A 415 3.08 -1.54 -14.76
CA GLU A 415 2.88 -0.60 -13.65
C GLU A 415 1.45 -0.06 -13.64
N VAL A 416 1.00 0.52 -14.75
CA VAL A 416 -0.20 1.37 -14.74
C VAL A 416 -1.50 0.57 -14.67
N ALA A 417 -1.67 -0.46 -15.49
CA ALA A 417 -2.88 -1.28 -15.45
C ALA A 417 -3.03 -2.05 -14.12
N PRO A 418 -1.97 -2.66 -13.54
CA PRO A 418 -2.05 -3.30 -12.22
C PRO A 418 -2.42 -2.32 -11.09
N LEU A 419 -1.78 -1.15 -11.04
CA LEU A 419 -2.10 -0.12 -10.04
C LEU A 419 -3.50 0.47 -10.25
N GLY A 420 -3.95 0.59 -11.51
CA GLY A 420 -5.31 0.97 -11.84
C GLY A 420 -6.34 0.03 -11.22
N LEU A 421 -6.11 -1.30 -11.28
CA LEU A 421 -7.03 -2.26 -10.69
C LEU A 421 -7.05 -2.12 -9.17
N LEU A 422 -5.88 -1.99 -8.53
CA LEU A 422 -5.77 -1.77 -7.08
C LEU A 422 -6.50 -0.51 -6.62
N ILE A 423 -6.44 0.58 -7.38
CA ILE A 423 -7.09 1.84 -7.04
C ILE A 423 -8.60 1.78 -7.27
N GLU A 424 -9.06 1.24 -8.40
CA GLU A 424 -10.49 1.17 -8.71
C GLU A 424 -11.22 0.16 -7.81
N ASN A 425 -10.61 -0.99 -7.49
CA ASN A 425 -11.17 -1.90 -6.47
C ASN A 425 -11.24 -1.26 -5.08
N ALA A 426 -10.34 -0.30 -4.78
CA ALA A 426 -10.35 0.46 -3.53
C ALA A 426 -11.39 1.59 -3.51
N GLY A 427 -12.21 1.75 -4.56
CA GLY A 427 -13.20 2.83 -4.69
C GLY A 427 -12.63 4.16 -5.17
N GLY A 428 -11.40 4.17 -5.70
CA GLY A 428 -10.79 5.31 -6.38
C GLY A 428 -11.03 5.28 -7.88
N TYR A 429 -10.37 6.21 -8.57
CA TYR A 429 -10.47 6.37 -10.01
C TYR A 429 -9.08 6.48 -10.63
N SER A 430 -8.94 5.95 -11.85
CA SER A 430 -7.75 6.12 -12.68
C SER A 430 -8.09 6.90 -13.96
N SER A 431 -7.11 7.61 -14.52
CA SER A 431 -7.27 8.28 -15.81
C SER A 431 -5.96 8.47 -16.55
N ASP A 432 -5.98 8.29 -17.88
CA ASP A 432 -4.92 8.77 -18.78
C ASP A 432 -5.14 10.22 -19.25
N GLY A 433 -6.20 10.86 -18.76
CA GLY A 433 -6.69 12.16 -19.20
C GLY A 433 -8.03 12.09 -19.94
N THR A 434 -8.34 10.94 -20.54
CA THR A 434 -9.51 10.76 -21.41
C THR A 434 -10.33 9.51 -21.10
N LYS A 435 -9.72 8.46 -20.53
CA LYS A 435 -10.38 7.20 -20.14
C LYS A 435 -9.71 6.57 -18.93
N SER A 436 -10.36 5.57 -18.33
CA SER A 436 -9.72 4.77 -17.28
C SER A 436 -8.51 4.07 -17.89
N VAL A 437 -7.44 3.91 -17.09
CA VAL A 437 -6.28 3.17 -17.57
C VAL A 437 -6.59 1.69 -17.75
N LEU A 438 -7.65 1.19 -17.11
CA LEU A 438 -8.14 -0.17 -17.29
C LEU A 438 -8.78 -0.40 -18.65
N ASP A 439 -9.29 0.65 -19.31
CA ASP A 439 -9.91 0.57 -20.64
C ASP A 439 -8.90 0.70 -21.80
N LYS A 440 -7.61 0.87 -21.48
CA LYS A 440 -6.56 0.99 -22.50
C LYS A 440 -6.12 -0.39 -22.95
N VAL A 441 -6.18 -0.61 -24.26
CA VAL A 441 -5.64 -1.80 -24.90
C VAL A 441 -4.11 -1.73 -24.88
N ILE A 442 -3.48 -2.80 -24.44
CA ILE A 442 -2.03 -3.00 -24.46
C ILE A 442 -1.67 -3.52 -25.85
N VAL A 443 -1.11 -2.68 -26.70
CA VAL A 443 -0.74 -3.05 -28.07
C VAL A 443 0.65 -3.67 -28.08
N ASN A 444 1.60 -3.06 -27.38
CA ASN A 444 2.96 -3.55 -27.20
C ASN A 444 3.29 -3.68 -25.71
N LEU A 445 4.23 -4.57 -25.38
CA LEU A 445 4.63 -4.84 -24.00
C LEU A 445 5.23 -3.59 -23.31
N ASP A 446 5.93 -2.73 -24.04
CA ASP A 446 6.53 -1.48 -23.54
C ASP A 446 5.70 -0.22 -23.85
N ASP A 447 4.39 -0.36 -24.09
CA ASP A 447 3.50 0.79 -24.25
C ASP A 447 3.55 1.67 -22.99
N ARG A 448 3.71 2.99 -23.18
CA ARG A 448 3.80 3.96 -22.07
C ARG A 448 2.60 4.88 -22.05
N THR A 449 2.24 5.36 -20.87
CA THR A 449 1.14 6.32 -20.71
C THR A 449 1.39 7.30 -19.58
N GLN A 450 0.85 8.51 -19.73
CA GLN A 450 0.60 9.37 -18.56
C GLN A 450 -0.55 8.78 -17.74
N VAL A 451 -0.62 9.17 -16.47
CA VAL A 451 -1.64 8.63 -15.56
C VAL A 451 -1.93 9.56 -14.38
N ALA A 452 -3.16 9.50 -13.90
CA ALA A 452 -3.55 9.92 -12.56
C ALA A 452 -4.32 8.81 -11.83
N TYR A 453 -4.12 8.73 -10.52
CA TYR A 453 -4.89 7.90 -9.59
C TYR A 453 -5.34 8.73 -8.41
N GLY A 454 -6.57 8.56 -7.94
CA GLY A 454 -7.03 9.31 -6.76
C GLY A 454 -8.52 9.28 -6.53
N SER A 455 -8.98 10.24 -5.73
CA SER A 455 -10.40 10.49 -5.47
C SER A 455 -11.12 11.05 -6.70
N LEU A 456 -12.45 10.92 -6.72
CA LEU A 456 -13.29 11.27 -7.86
C LEU A 456 -13.07 12.72 -8.34
N ASN A 457 -13.13 13.69 -7.43
CA ASN A 457 -13.04 15.10 -7.83
C ASN A 457 -11.63 15.48 -8.27
N GLU A 458 -10.58 14.82 -7.76
CA GLU A 458 -9.22 15.07 -8.23
C GLU A 458 -8.97 14.49 -9.62
N ILE A 459 -9.58 13.33 -9.95
CA ILE A 459 -9.53 12.82 -11.32
C ILE A 459 -10.35 13.68 -12.27
N ILE A 460 -11.54 14.16 -11.87
CA ILE A 460 -12.31 15.13 -12.66
C ILE A 460 -11.48 16.39 -12.91
N ARG A 461 -10.85 16.93 -11.86
CA ARG A 461 -9.98 18.11 -11.96
C ARG A 461 -8.80 17.88 -12.89
N PHE A 462 -8.16 16.71 -12.80
CA PHE A 462 -7.06 16.32 -13.67
C PHE A 462 -7.49 16.34 -15.14
N GLU A 463 -8.60 15.66 -15.47
CA GLU A 463 -9.13 15.60 -16.84
C GLU A 463 -9.54 17.00 -17.34
N GLU A 464 -10.29 17.78 -16.53
CA GLU A 464 -10.72 19.13 -16.90
C GLU A 464 -9.56 20.10 -17.08
N THR A 465 -8.51 19.99 -16.25
CA THR A 465 -7.39 20.92 -16.32
C THR A 465 -6.54 20.66 -17.55
N LEU A 466 -6.30 19.39 -17.91
CA LEU A 466 -5.48 19.04 -19.06
C LEU A 466 -6.24 19.03 -20.40
N TYR A 467 -7.55 18.75 -20.39
CA TYR A 467 -8.34 18.49 -21.61
C TYR A 467 -9.65 19.29 -21.70
N GLY A 468 -9.92 20.17 -20.74
CA GLY A 468 -11.07 21.09 -20.77
C GLY A 468 -12.42 20.47 -20.40
N SER A 469 -12.52 19.14 -20.36
CA SER A 469 -13.73 18.41 -19.93
C SER A 469 -13.35 17.10 -19.27
N SER A 470 -14.19 16.61 -18.36
CA SER A 470 -14.04 15.29 -17.74
C SER A 470 -15.16 14.36 -18.19
N ARG A 471 -14.78 13.14 -18.56
CA ARG A 471 -15.74 12.06 -18.85
C ARG A 471 -16.52 11.63 -17.60
N LEU A 472 -15.89 11.68 -16.43
CA LEU A 472 -16.51 11.26 -15.16
C LEU A 472 -17.59 12.24 -14.68
N LYS A 473 -17.51 13.51 -15.08
CA LYS A 473 -18.50 14.54 -14.73
C LYS A 473 -19.86 14.33 -15.40
N SER A 474 -19.89 13.67 -16.56
CA SER A 474 -21.15 13.42 -17.30
C SER A 474 -22.09 12.42 -16.62
N GLY A 475 -21.66 11.78 -15.52
CA GLY A 475 -22.42 10.75 -14.80
C GLY A 475 -22.96 11.12 -13.41
N VAL A 476 -22.60 12.28 -12.82
CA VAL A 476 -23.03 12.64 -11.45
C VAL A 476 -23.25 14.16 -11.34
N PRO A 477 -24.41 14.63 -10.84
CA PRO A 477 -24.62 16.05 -10.60
C PRO A 477 -23.70 16.48 -9.45
N VAL A 478 -22.69 17.29 -9.78
CA VAL A 478 -21.82 17.93 -8.80
C VAL A 478 -22.70 18.87 -7.97
N GLY A 479 -23.04 18.41 -6.77
CA GLY A 479 -23.68 19.23 -5.76
C GLY A 479 -22.78 20.42 -5.46
N ALA A 480 -23.17 21.58 -5.98
CA ALA A 480 -22.73 22.85 -5.45
C ALA A 480 -23.18 22.94 -3.98
N SER A 481 -22.24 23.14 -3.07
CA SER A 481 -22.56 23.74 -1.77
C SER A 481 -21.36 24.54 -1.26
N ALA A 482 -21.47 25.84 -1.53
CA ALA A 482 -21.11 27.03 -0.73
C ALA A 482 -19.81 27.05 0.08
#